data_AF-A0A645ILA1-F1
#
_entry.id   AF-A0A645ILA1-F1
#
_cell.length_a   1.000
_cell.length_b   1.000
_cell.length_c   1.000
_cell.angle_alpha   90.00
_cell.angle_beta   90.00
_cell.angle_gamma   90.00
#
_symmetry.space_group_name_H-M   'P 1'
#
loop_
_entity.id
_entity.type
_entity.pdbx_description
1 polymer ?
#
loop_
_entity_poly.entity_id
_entity_poly.type
_entity_poly.pdbx_seq_one_letter_code
_entity_poly.pdbx_strand_id
1 'polypeptide(L)' 'MLNENGVLNADNIKGYMTIKDVANEFNIDTNIIVEKANLPKDTDINKPLKELKNDLLDKGIEFETEDLKEVVKELIK' A
#
# COMPACT_ATOMS: atom_id res chain seq x y z
N MET A 1 -8.89 -4.47 -10.74
CA MET A 1 -9.80 -3.90 -11.79
C MET A 1 -9.12 -2.68 -12.41
N LEU A 2 -9.11 -2.59 -13.75
CA LEU A 2 -8.47 -1.51 -14.51
C LEU A 2 -9.30 -0.20 -14.43
N ASN A 3 -8.65 0.95 -14.54
CA ASN A 3 -9.27 2.25 -14.79
C ASN A 3 -9.72 2.35 -16.24
N GLU A 4 -10.34 3.47 -16.58
CA GLU A 4 -10.88 3.77 -17.93
C GLU A 4 -9.85 3.63 -19.08
N ASN A 5 -8.56 3.61 -18.77
CA ASN A 5 -7.45 3.50 -19.73
C ASN A 5 -6.79 2.12 -19.76
N GLY A 6 -7.35 1.12 -19.08
CA GLY A 6 -6.75 -0.22 -19.01
C GLY A 6 -5.52 -0.29 -18.09
N VAL A 7 -5.32 0.71 -17.22
CA VAL A 7 -4.26 0.74 -16.19
C VAL A 7 -4.87 0.33 -14.87
N LEU A 8 -4.17 -0.42 -14.03
CA LEU A 8 -4.68 -0.79 -12.71
C LEU A 8 -5.07 0.45 -11.90
N ASN A 9 -6.27 0.43 -11.30
CA ASN A 9 -6.76 1.58 -10.55
C ASN A 9 -6.42 1.47 -9.06
N ALA A 10 -5.52 2.33 -8.58
CA ALA A 10 -5.15 2.41 -7.16
C ALA A 10 -6.34 2.69 -6.22
N ASP A 11 -7.41 3.35 -6.68
CA ASP A 11 -8.61 3.59 -5.85
C ASP A 11 -9.34 2.31 -5.42
N ASN A 12 -9.03 1.19 -6.09
CA ASN A 12 -9.53 -0.13 -5.73
C ASN A 12 -8.81 -0.76 -4.54
N ILE A 13 -7.69 -0.19 -4.06
CA ILE A 13 -7.01 -0.69 -2.86
C ILE A 13 -7.95 -0.54 -1.66
N LYS A 14 -8.17 -1.65 -0.94
CA LYS A 14 -9.05 -1.73 0.23
C LYS A 14 -8.28 -2.18 1.46
N GLY A 15 -8.76 -1.79 2.63
CA GLY A 15 -8.12 -2.10 3.91
C GLY A 15 -7.95 -3.60 4.25
N TYR A 16 -8.63 -4.51 3.55
CA TYR A 16 -8.44 -5.96 3.70
C TYR A 16 -7.27 -6.51 2.88
N MET A 17 -6.76 -5.76 1.89
CA MET A 17 -5.58 -6.13 1.12
C MET A 17 -4.33 -5.98 1.99
N THR A 18 -3.25 -6.63 1.59
CA THR A 18 -1.92 -6.49 2.19
C THR A 18 -1.02 -5.63 1.29
N ILE A 19 0.12 -5.13 1.80
CA ILE A 19 1.13 -4.45 0.94
C ILE A 19 1.60 -5.41 -0.17
N LYS A 20 1.74 -6.71 0.13
CA LYS A 20 2.10 -7.73 -0.85
C LYS A 20 1.05 -7.92 -1.94
N ASP A 21 -0.24 -7.91 -1.60
CA ASP A 21 -1.31 -8.00 -2.60
C ASP A 21 -1.28 -6.80 -3.55
N VAL A 22 -1.10 -5.59 -2.98
CA VAL A 22 -0.98 -4.35 -3.76
C VAL A 22 0.27 -4.39 -4.65
N ALA A 23 1.42 -4.76 -4.10
CA ALA A 23 2.66 -4.95 -4.87
C ALA A 23 2.47 -5.89 -6.07
N ASN A 24 1.83 -7.04 -5.85
CA ASN A 24 1.58 -8.03 -6.89
C ASN A 24 0.59 -7.54 -7.95
N GLU A 25 -0.53 -6.93 -7.52
CA GLU A 25 -1.55 -6.40 -8.43
C GLU A 25 -0.91 -5.39 -9.39
N PHE A 26 -0.10 -4.46 -8.87
CA PHE A 26 0.53 -3.37 -9.63
C PHE A 26 1.91 -3.67 -10.20
N ASN A 27 2.43 -4.88 -10.00
CA ASN A 27 3.78 -5.29 -10.41
C ASN A 27 4.89 -4.34 -9.89
N ILE A 28 4.80 -3.96 -8.61
CA ILE A 28 5.74 -3.09 -7.90
C ILE A 28 6.46 -3.93 -6.84
N ASP A 29 7.75 -3.71 -6.62
CA ASP A 29 8.48 -4.35 -5.51
C ASP A 29 7.97 -3.84 -4.15
N THR A 30 7.73 -4.74 -3.20
CA THR A 30 7.22 -4.39 -1.87
C THR A 30 8.13 -3.41 -1.13
N ASN A 31 9.46 -3.49 -1.32
CA ASN A 31 10.41 -2.58 -0.69
C ASN A 31 10.25 -1.15 -1.22
N ILE A 32 9.95 -0.98 -2.51
CA ILE A 32 9.70 0.35 -3.10
C ILE A 32 8.46 0.96 -2.47
N ILE A 33 7.40 0.17 -2.29
CA ILE A 33 6.17 0.63 -1.62
C ILE A 33 6.46 1.03 -0.17
N VAL A 34 7.14 0.17 0.60
CA VAL A 34 7.49 0.44 2.00
C VAL A 34 8.33 1.71 2.12
N GLU A 35 9.33 1.89 1.26
CA GLU A 35 10.19 3.08 1.26
C GLU A 35 9.40 4.34 0.90
N LYS A 36 8.59 4.31 -0.16
CA LYS A 36 7.81 5.47 -0.60
C LYS A 36 6.70 5.87 0.37
N ALA A 37 6.13 4.89 1.06
CA ALA A 37 5.17 5.14 2.13
C ALA A 37 5.83 5.59 3.45
N ASN A 38 7.16 5.77 3.49
CA ASN A 38 7.93 6.10 4.70
C ASN A 38 7.67 5.11 5.86
N LEU A 39 7.45 3.84 5.51
CA LEU A 39 7.17 2.80 6.49
C LEU A 39 8.48 2.18 7.02
N PRO A 40 8.49 1.68 8.27
CA PRO A 40 9.63 0.96 8.82
C PRO A 40 10.04 -0.24 7.96
N LYS A 41 11.33 -0.56 7.89
CA LYS A 41 11.84 -1.72 7.12
C LYS A 41 11.32 -3.07 7.64
N ASP A 42 10.89 -3.12 8.90
CA ASP A 42 10.31 -4.29 9.55
C ASP A 42 8.76 -4.35 9.42
N THR A 43 8.16 -3.49 8.58
CA THR A 43 6.72 -3.50 8.31
C THR A 43 6.28 -4.87 7.79
N ASP A 44 5.27 -5.47 8.42
CA ASP A 44 4.71 -6.74 7.99
C ASP A 44 3.87 -6.57 6.71
N ILE A 45 4.50 -6.83 5.57
CA ILE A 45 3.87 -6.70 4.25
C ILE A 45 2.75 -7.72 3.99
N ASN A 46 2.58 -8.74 4.83
CA ASN A 46 1.53 -9.75 4.70
C ASN A 46 0.32 -9.47 5.61
N LYS A 47 0.35 -8.37 6.37
CA LYS A 47 -0.76 -7.97 7.24
C LYS A 47 -1.79 -7.12 6.46
N PRO A 48 -3.11 -7.29 6.70
CA PRO A 48 -4.12 -6.43 6.12
C PRO A 48 -3.89 -4.96 6.50
N LEU A 49 -4.03 -4.03 5.55
CA LEU A 49 -3.72 -2.60 5.77
C LEU A 49 -4.49 -1.99 6.95
N LYS A 50 -5.76 -2.39 7.14
CA LYS A 50 -6.60 -1.95 8.26
C LYS A 50 -6.06 -2.38 9.63
N GLU A 51 -5.32 -3.48 9.67
CA GLU A 51 -4.68 -4.00 10.89
C GLU A 51 -3.27 -3.43 11.04
N LEU A 52 -2.53 -3.32 9.92
CA LEU A 52 -1.21 -2.71 9.87
C LEU A 52 -1.21 -1.28 10.42
N LYS A 53 -2.28 -0.51 10.17
CA LYS A 53 -2.50 0.80 10.79
C LYS A 53 -2.33 0.79 12.31
N ASN A 54 -2.86 -0.21 13.00
CA ASN A 54 -2.81 -0.27 14.46
C ASN A 54 -1.37 -0.53 14.94
N ASP A 55 -0.66 -1.46 14.30
CA ASP A 55 0.75 -1.74 14.58
C ASP A 55 1.64 -0.50 14.39
N LEU A 56 1.38 0.27 13.32
CA LEU A 56 2.12 1.49 13.01
C LEU A 56 1.80 2.60 14.00
N LEU A 57 0.53 2.72 14.41
CA LEU A 57 0.11 3.68 15.42
C LEU A 57 0.76 3.40 16.78
N ASP A 58 0.91 2.12 17.17
CA ASP A 58 1.64 1.72 18.38
C ASP A 58 3.14 2.13 18.32
N LYS A 59 3.67 2.31 17.11
CA LYS A 59 5.03 2.83 16.84
C LYS A 59 5.06 4.35 16.65
N GLY A 60 3.92 5.05 16.78
CA GLY A 60 3.81 6.50 16.58
C GLY A 60 3.80 6.94 15.11
N ILE A 61 3.42 6.05 14.20
CA ILE A 61 3.37 6.29 12.75
C ILE A 61 1.90 6.28 12.32
N GLU A 62 1.42 7.43 11.83
CA GLU A 62 0.10 7.51 11.22
C GLU A 62 0.16 6.90 9.81
N PHE A 63 -0.76 5.98 9.53
CA PHE A 63 -0.88 5.32 8.24
C PHE A 63 -2.33 4.92 7.97
N GLU A 64 -2.83 5.29 6.81
CA GLU A 64 -4.14 4.94 6.29
C GLU A 64 -4.04 4.20 4.96
N THR A 65 -5.12 3.51 4.59
CA THR A 65 -5.22 2.90 3.26
C THR A 65 -5.11 3.95 2.14
N GLU A 66 -5.53 5.20 2.39
CA GLU A 66 -5.44 6.29 1.41
C GLU A 66 -4.00 6.68 1.11
N ASP A 67 -3.11 6.67 2.10
CA ASP A 67 -1.69 6.97 1.91
C ASP A 67 -1.06 5.98 0.92
N LEU A 68 -1.41 4.70 1.03
CA LEU A 68 -0.93 3.68 0.12
C LEU A 68 -1.47 3.87 -1.31
N LYS A 69 -2.72 4.34 -1.47
CA LYS A 69 -3.26 4.64 -2.80
C LYS A 69 -2.48 5.75 -3.47
N GLU A 70 -2.19 6.82 -2.75
CA GLU A 70 -1.42 7.94 -3.29
C GLU A 70 0.00 7.51 -3.67
N VAL A 71 0.67 6.71 -2.83
CA VAL A 71 1.98 6.11 -3.17
C VAL A 71 1.91 5.29 -4.46
N VAL A 72 0.91 4.41 -4.60
CA VAL A 72 0.78 3.60 -5.82
C VAL A 72 0.46 4.46 -7.04
N LYS A 73 -0.41 5.48 -6.91
CA LYS A 73 -0.70 6.44 -7.98
C LYS A 73 0.57 7.17 -8.44
N GLU A 74 1.48 7.51 -7.53
CA GLU A 74 2.75 8.13 -7.89
C GLU A 74 3.69 7.18 -8.63
N LEU A 75 3.68 5.89 -8.30
CA LEU A 75 4.57 4.89 -8.87
C LEU A 75 4.17 4.39 -10.26
N ILE A 76 2.88 4.49 -10.62
CA ILE A 76 2.34 4.01 -11.91
C ILE A 76 2.08 5.13 -12.93
N LYS A 77 2.49 6.36 -12.63
CA LYS A 77 2.43 7.52 -13.54
C LYS A 77 3.42 7.40 -14.70
#